data_AF-A0A0G1R2E2-F1
#
_entry.id   AF-A0A0G1R2E2-F1
#
_cell.length_a   1.000
_cell.length_b   1.000
_cell.length_c   1.000
_cell.angle_alpha   90.00
_cell.angle_beta   90.00
_cell.angle_gamma   90.00
#
_symmetry.space_group_name_H-M   'P 1'
#
loop_
_entity.id
_entity.type
_entity.pdbx_description
1 polymer ?
#
loop_
_entity_poly.entity_id
_entity_poly.type
_entity_poly.pdbx_seq_one_letter_code
_entity_poly.pdbx_strand_id
1 'polypeptide(L)'
;MKRARKLYYSARNQLCSLFVAGHVFIMRPWFRARFYIGWEEYHRNGNYKGRLFAMGQEYAASAFIRYREWEYYSWCMLKRQPEVLWRYRLLPWSFEKPSLMETLRRSGAFKSVLT
;
A
#
# COMPACT_ATOMS: atom_id res chain seq x y z
N MET A 1 11.17 0.61 -28.35
CA MET A 1 10.05 1.00 -27.47
C MET A 1 9.83 0.10 -26.23
N LYS A 2 9.88 -1.24 -26.30
CA LYS A 2 9.65 -2.13 -25.14
C LYS A 2 10.62 -1.93 -23.95
N ARG A 3 11.92 -1.68 -24.22
CA ARG A 3 12.95 -1.43 -23.18
C ARG A 3 12.71 -0.15 -22.37
N ALA A 4 12.34 0.95 -23.03
CA ALA A 4 12.11 2.24 -22.38
C ALA A 4 10.87 2.22 -21.47
N ARG A 5 9.78 1.55 -21.89
CA ARG A 5 8.63 1.28 -21.01
C ARG A 5 9.04 0.46 -19.79
N LYS A 6 9.83 -0.60 -19.99
CA LYS A 6 10.29 -1.47 -18.90
C LYS A 6 11.13 -0.71 -17.85
N LEU A 7 12.05 0.15 -18.31
CA LEU A 7 12.84 1.04 -17.45
C LEU A 7 11.98 2.07 -16.71
N TYR A 8 11.02 2.68 -17.40
CA TYR A 8 10.09 3.64 -16.79
C TYR A 8 9.25 2.99 -15.67
N TYR A 9 8.67 1.81 -15.92
CA TYR A 9 7.91 1.09 -14.88
C TYR A 9 8.80 0.63 -13.73
N SER A 10 10.04 0.21 -14.02
CA SER A 10 11.02 -0.16 -12.99
C SER A 10 11.39 1.01 -12.07
N ALA A 11 11.76 2.16 -12.65
CA ALA A 11 12.11 3.36 -11.89
C ALA A 11 10.90 3.90 -11.10
N ARG A 12 9.69 3.82 -11.67
CA ARG A 12 8.45 4.22 -11.01
C ARG A 12 8.10 3.31 -9.82
N ASN A 13 8.30 2.00 -9.97
CA ASN A 13 8.07 1.05 -8.90
C ASN A 13 9.12 1.21 -7.77
N GLN A 14 10.38 1.53 -8.10
CA GLN A 14 11.42 1.90 -7.13
C GLN A 14 11.06 3.16 -6.34
N LEU A 15 10.57 4.21 -7.00
CA LEU A 15 10.11 5.41 -6.30
C LEU A 15 8.90 5.12 -5.41
N CYS A 16 7.96 4.28 -5.86
CA CYS A 16 6.82 3.88 -5.02
C CYS A 16 7.25 3.02 -3.83
N SER A 17 8.20 2.10 -4.00
CA SER A 17 8.66 1.21 -2.93
C SER A 17 9.52 1.95 -1.90
N LEU A 18 10.40 2.86 -2.33
CA LEU A 18 11.13 3.79 -1.46
C LEU A 18 10.20 4.79 -0.77
N PHE A 19 9.19 5.31 -1.48
CA PHE A 19 8.17 6.16 -0.88
C PHE A 19 7.38 5.40 0.18
N VAL A 20 6.94 4.16 -0.08
CA VAL A 20 6.24 3.34 0.92
C VAL A 20 7.14 2.95 2.09
N ALA A 21 8.34 2.46 1.83
CA ALA A 21 9.25 2.05 2.88
C ALA A 21 9.66 3.25 3.73
N GLY A 22 10.05 4.37 3.12
CA GLY A 22 10.38 5.61 3.79
C GLY A 22 9.19 6.26 4.50
N HIS A 23 8.05 6.46 3.82
CA HIS A 23 6.86 7.06 4.44
C HIS A 23 6.26 6.16 5.52
N VAL A 24 6.10 4.86 5.33
CA VAL A 24 5.42 4.00 6.34
C VAL A 24 6.33 3.71 7.55
N PHE A 25 7.65 3.66 7.38
CA PHE A 25 8.57 3.50 8.51
C PHE A 25 8.81 4.79 9.30
N ILE A 26 8.89 5.95 8.63
CA ILE A 26 9.22 7.24 9.29
C ILE A 26 7.97 8.00 9.76
N MET A 27 6.79 7.76 9.15
CA MET A 27 5.58 8.51 9.52
C MET A 27 4.99 8.08 10.86
N ARG A 28 4.41 9.07 11.53
CA ARG A 28 3.67 8.98 12.79
C ARG A 28 2.73 7.75 12.84
N PRO A 29 2.57 7.08 13.98
CA PRO A 29 1.79 5.84 14.13
C PRO A 29 0.41 5.86 13.46
N TRP A 30 -0.30 6.99 13.51
CA TRP A 30 -1.62 7.15 12.88
C TRP A 30 -1.60 7.10 11.36
N PHE A 31 -0.55 7.57 10.70
CA PHE A 31 -0.45 7.43 9.25
C PHE A 31 -0.30 5.97 8.86
N ARG A 32 0.60 5.24 9.55
CA ARG A 32 0.80 3.81 9.37
C ARG A 32 -0.51 3.04 9.56
N ALA A 33 -1.23 3.33 10.65
CA ALA A 33 -2.52 2.71 10.92
C ALA A 33 -3.52 2.97 9.79
N ARG A 34 -3.68 4.22 9.32
CA ARG A 34 -4.56 4.54 8.18
C ARG A 34 -4.15 3.77 6.93
N PHE A 35 -2.86 3.70 6.64
CA PHE A 35 -2.36 2.98 5.48
C PHE A 35 -2.72 1.48 5.56
N TYR A 36 -2.50 0.82 6.70
CA TYR A 36 -2.81 -0.61 6.89
C TYR A 36 -4.32 -0.89 6.86
N ILE A 37 -5.12 -0.08 7.56
CA ILE A 37 -6.59 -0.17 7.53
C ILE A 37 -7.11 0.00 6.10
N GLY A 38 -6.62 1.03 5.41
CA GLY A 38 -7.04 1.32 4.04
C GLY A 38 -6.67 0.20 3.07
N TRP A 39 -5.56 -0.50 3.30
CA TRP A 39 -5.12 -1.59 2.43
C TRP A 39 -6.05 -2.79 2.54
N GLU A 40 -6.40 -3.16 3.78
CA GLU A 40 -7.33 -4.25 4.05
C GLU A 40 -8.70 -3.98 3.43
N GLU A 41 -9.18 -2.74 3.53
CA GLU A 41 -10.45 -2.34 2.92
C GLU A 41 -10.38 -2.26 1.39
N TYR A 42 -9.27 -1.80 0.81
CA TYR A 42 -9.08 -1.80 -0.63
C TYR A 42 -9.12 -3.21 -1.21
N HIS A 43 -8.51 -4.19 -0.54
CA HIS A 43 -8.55 -5.61 -0.91
C HIS A 43 -9.97 -6.18 -0.97
N ARG A 44 -10.85 -5.72 -0.08
CA ARG A 44 -12.25 -6.15 -0.02
C ARG A 44 -13.12 -5.50 -1.11
N ASN A 45 -12.68 -4.40 -1.71
CA ASN A 45 -13.41 -3.66 -2.74
C ASN A 45 -13.12 -4.14 -4.18
N GLY A 46 -14.08 -3.92 -5.08
CA GLY A 46 -14.01 -4.36 -6.49
C GLY A 46 -12.86 -3.73 -7.29
N ASN A 47 -12.41 -2.53 -6.90
CA ASN A 47 -11.33 -1.81 -7.58
C ASN A 47 -9.98 -2.54 -7.50
N TYR A 48 -9.67 -3.19 -6.36
CA TYR A 48 -8.47 -3.99 -6.23
C TYR A 48 -8.52 -5.22 -7.13
N LYS A 49 -9.62 -5.98 -7.08
CA LYS A 49 -9.80 -7.20 -7.90
C LYS A 49 -9.71 -6.89 -9.40
N GLY A 50 -10.36 -5.80 -9.85
CA GLY A 50 -10.30 -5.38 -11.25
C GLY A 50 -8.88 -5.02 -11.70
N ARG A 51 -8.13 -4.26 -10.89
CA ARG A 51 -6.74 -3.90 -11.20
C ARG A 51 -5.78 -5.08 -11.11
N LEU A 52 -5.99 -5.97 -10.14
CA LEU A 52 -5.22 -7.20 -9.99
C LEU A 52 -5.38 -8.09 -11.23
N PHE A 53 -6.61 -8.30 -11.69
CA PHE A 53 -6.89 -9.09 -12.88
C PHE A 53 -6.32 -8.47 -14.16
N ALA A 54 -6.51 -7.15 -14.35
CA ALA A 54 -6.11 -6.50 -15.60
C ALA A 54 -4.61 -6.20 -15.69
N MET A 55 -3.96 -5.86 -14.58
CA MET A 55 -2.63 -5.23 -14.57
C MET A 55 -1.65 -5.88 -13.57
N GLY A 56 -2.10 -6.85 -12.77
CA GLY A 56 -1.29 -7.55 -11.78
C GLY A 56 -1.12 -6.82 -10.45
N GLN A 57 -0.51 -7.53 -9.52
CA GLN A 57 -0.38 -7.13 -8.11
C GLN A 57 0.46 -5.85 -7.93
N GLU A 58 1.56 -5.71 -8.68
CA GLU A 58 2.45 -4.54 -8.60
C GLU A 58 1.72 -3.25 -8.97
N TYR A 59 0.92 -3.28 -10.05
CA TYR A 59 0.15 -2.13 -10.48
C TYR A 59 -0.95 -1.79 -9.48
N ALA A 60 -1.68 -2.80 -8.99
CA ALA A 60 -2.75 -2.62 -8.01
C ALA A 60 -2.23 -1.97 -6.71
N ALA A 61 -1.03 -2.38 -6.26
CA ALA A 61 -0.33 -1.79 -5.12
C ALA A 61 0.13 -0.35 -5.40
N SER A 62 0.78 -0.12 -6.55
CA SER A 62 1.24 1.22 -6.96
C SER A 62 0.07 2.21 -7.05
N ALA A 63 -1.08 1.79 -7.58
CA ALA A 63 -2.27 2.63 -7.71
C ALA A 63 -2.83 3.04 -6.34
N PHE A 64 -2.89 2.11 -5.38
CA PHE A 64 -3.35 2.39 -4.02
C PHE A 64 -2.54 3.48 -3.33
N ILE A 65 -1.21 3.48 -3.53
CA ILE A 65 -0.29 4.47 -2.98
C ILE A 65 -0.41 5.79 -3.75
N ARG A 66 -0.28 5.73 -5.08
CA ARG A 66 -0.21 6.91 -5.95
C ARG A 66 -1.46 7.77 -5.87
N TYR A 67 -2.63 7.16 -5.84
CA TYR A 67 -3.91 7.88 -5.76
C TYR A 67 -4.37 8.10 -4.32
N ARG A 68 -3.50 7.84 -3.33
CA ARG A 68 -3.79 7.98 -1.89
C ARG A 68 -5.10 7.30 -1.49
N GLU A 69 -5.43 6.18 -2.14
CA GLU A 69 -6.71 5.49 -1.93
C GLU A 69 -6.82 4.95 -0.51
N TRP A 70 -5.68 4.71 0.14
CA TRP A 70 -5.60 4.36 1.55
C TRP A 70 -6.29 5.37 2.47
N GLU A 71 -6.34 6.66 2.12
CA GLU A 71 -7.07 7.67 2.91
C GLU A 71 -8.58 7.50 2.79
N TYR A 72 -9.06 7.28 1.58
CA TYR A 72 -10.47 7.04 1.30
C TYR A 72 -10.94 5.74 1.95
N TYR A 73 -10.26 4.63 1.66
CA TYR A 73 -10.65 3.32 2.18
C TYR A 73 -10.49 3.22 3.71
N SER A 74 -9.47 3.86 4.30
CA SER A 74 -9.37 3.91 5.77
C SER A 74 -10.52 4.71 6.38
N TRP A 75 -10.92 5.82 5.77
CA TRP A 75 -12.08 6.59 6.23
C TRP A 75 -13.38 5.78 6.13
N CYS A 76 -13.61 5.08 5.01
CA CYS A 76 -14.77 4.20 4.84
C CYS A 76 -14.80 3.11 5.92
N MET A 77 -13.66 2.51 6.24
CA MET A 77 -13.55 1.49 7.28
C MET A 77 -13.81 2.06 8.68
N LEU A 78 -13.15 3.17 9.02
CA LEU A 78 -13.31 3.84 10.32
C LEU A 78 -14.74 4.32 10.58
N LYS A 79 -15.47 4.70 9.54
CA LYS A 79 -16.90 5.06 9.64
C LYS A 79 -17.81 3.87 9.91
N ARG A 80 -17.49 2.69 9.38
CA ARG A 80 -18.34 1.49 9.46
C ARG A 80 -18.08 0.65 10.69
N GLN A 81 -16.90 0.73 11.29
CA GLN A 81 -16.49 -0.16 12.38
C GLN A 81 -16.01 0.63 13.61
N PRO A 82 -16.86 0.76 14.65
CA PRO A 82 -16.51 1.45 15.88
C PRO A 82 -15.27 0.88 16.58
N GLU A 83 -15.09 -0.44 16.57
CA GLU A 83 -13.93 -1.11 17.17
C GLU A 83 -12.61 -0.70 16.51
N VAL A 84 -12.61 -0.62 15.18
CA VAL A 84 -11.43 -0.19 14.41
C VAL A 84 -11.13 1.28 14.65
N LEU A 85 -12.17 2.13 14.79
CA LEU A 85 -12.01 3.52 15.17
C LEU A 85 -11.37 3.68 16.55
N TRP A 86 -11.80 2.88 17.54
CA TRP A 86 -11.22 2.89 18.87
C TRP A 86 -9.77 2.42 18.87
N ARG A 87 -9.47 1.30 18.21
CA ARG A 87 -8.08 0.82 18.04
C ARG A 87 -7.21 1.84 17.32
N TYR A 88 -7.73 2.51 16.29
CA TYR A 88 -7.03 3.58 15.57
C TYR A 88 -6.68 4.78 16.47
N ARG A 89 -7.61 5.19 17.34
CA ARG A 89 -7.41 6.32 18.25
C ARG A 89 -6.45 5.99 19.39
N LEU A 90 -6.59 4.82 20.00
CA LEU A 90 -5.88 4.44 21.24
C LEU A 90 -4.58 3.69 20.97
N LEU A 91 -4.56 2.81 19.97
CA LEU A 91 -3.47 1.85 19.73
C LEU A 91 -3.09 1.79 18.23
N PRO A 92 -2.71 2.92 17.59
CA PRO A 92 -2.41 2.96 16.16
C PRO A 92 -1.23 2.07 15.74
N TRP A 93 -0.31 1.73 16.65
CA TRP A 93 0.79 0.81 16.38
C TRP A 93 0.37 -0.67 16.37
N SER A 94 -0.83 -1.00 16.86
CA SER A 94 -1.33 -2.39 16.95
C SER A 94 -1.86 -2.95 15.62
N PHE A 95 -1.87 -2.15 14.56
CA PHE A 95 -2.32 -2.60 13.25
C PHE A 95 -1.20 -3.42 12.58
N GLU A 96 -1.53 -4.66 12.23
CA GLU A 96 -0.61 -5.56 11.58
C GLU A 96 -0.23 -5.07 10.19
N LYS A 97 1.04 -5.27 9.85
CA LYS A 97 1.56 -4.93 8.54
C LYS A 97 0.97 -5.90 7.51
N PRO A 98 0.38 -5.42 6.41
CA PRO A 98 -0.23 -6.29 5.41
C PRO A 98 0.82 -7.15 4.70
N SER A 99 0.44 -8.39 4.40
CA SER A 99 1.30 -9.42 3.78
C SER A 99 1.88 -8.98 2.42
N LEU A 100 1.17 -8.11 1.68
CA LEU A 100 1.67 -7.46 0.46
C LEU A 100 3.05 -6.87 0.65
N MET A 101 3.32 -6.19 1.78
CA MET A 101 4.62 -5.56 1.98
C MET A 101 5.75 -6.58 2.08
N GLU A 102 5.45 -7.78 2.55
CA GLU A 102 6.37 -8.90 2.57
C GLU A 102 6.49 -9.55 1.18
N THR A 103 5.39 -9.62 0.41
CA THR A 103 5.42 -10.07 -1.00
C THR A 103 6.18 -9.10 -1.92
N LEU A 104 6.02 -7.79 -1.74
CA LEU A 104 6.79 -6.75 -2.44
C LEU A 104 8.27 -6.82 -2.05
N ARG A 105 8.57 -7.09 -0.76
CA ARG A 105 9.94 -7.34 -0.29
C ARG A 105 10.57 -8.58 -0.96
N ARG A 106 9.83 -9.69 -1.02
CA ARG A 106 10.30 -10.99 -1.53
C ARG A 106 10.37 -11.07 -3.06
N SER A 107 9.47 -10.39 -3.77
CA SER A 107 9.47 -10.30 -5.25
C SER A 107 10.70 -9.59 -5.81
N GLY A 108 11.61 -9.08 -4.97
CA GLY A 108 12.80 -8.38 -5.42
C GLY A 108 12.51 -6.97 -5.90
N ALA A 109 11.29 -6.45 -5.73
CA ALA A 109 10.96 -5.05 -5.98
C ALA A 109 11.80 -4.07 -5.12
N PHE A 110 12.45 -4.60 -4.07
CA PHE A 110 13.44 -3.90 -3.24
C PHE A 110 14.89 -4.38 -3.44
N LYS A 111 15.17 -5.44 -4.22
CA LYS A 111 16.55 -5.95 -4.40
C LYS A 111 17.39 -5.06 -5.31
N SER A 112 16.78 -4.30 -6.22
CA SER A 112 17.46 -3.26 -7.00
C SER A 112 17.68 -1.96 -6.22
N VAL A 113 17.48 -1.96 -4.90
CA VAL A 113 17.64 -0.77 -4.02
C VAL A 113 18.99 -0.79 -3.30
N LEU A 114 19.74 -1.90 -3.30
CA LEU A 114 21.00 -2.06 -2.55
C LEU A 114 22.20 -2.52 -3.41
N THR A 115 22.06 -2.54 -4.73
CA THR A 115 23.18 -2.74 -5.69
C THR A 115 23.05 -1.69 -6.76
#